data_AF-A0A7J4IMQ8-F1
#
_entry.id   AF-A0A7J4IMQ8-F1
#
_cell.length_a   1.000
_cell.length_b   1.000
_cell.length_c   1.000
_cell.angle_alpha   90.00
_cell.angle_beta   90.00
_cell.angle_gamma   90.00
#
_symmetry.space_group_name_H-M   'P 1'
#
loop_
_entity.id
_entity.type
_entity.pdbx_description
1 polymer ?
#
loop_
_entity_poly.entity_id
_entity_poly.type
_entity_poly.pdbx_seq_one_letter_code
_entity_poly.pdbx_strand_id
1 'polypeptide(L)' 'METEELLEKLCPPVRNWFKDKFPDFTHPQKVAIPSIMKGEHLLLCSPTASG' A
#
# COMPACT_ATOMS: atom_id res chain seq x y z
N MET A 1 6.26 -4.67 -4.83
CA MET A 1 5.13 -4.64 -5.78
C MET A 1 5.02 -3.22 -6.25
N GLU A 2 4.86 -3.01 -7.55
CA GLU A 2 4.86 -1.65 -8.10
C GLU A 2 3.53 -0.93 -7.83
N THR A 3 3.55 0.40 -7.93
CA THR A 3 2.42 1.27 -7.57
C THR A 3 1.16 0.95 -8.36
N GLU A 4 1.25 0.82 -9.68
CA GLU A 4 0.09 0.50 -10.50
C GLU A 4 -0.46 -0.89 -10.20
N GLU A 5 0.40 -1.88 -9.93
CA GLU A 5 -0.03 -3.23 -9.53
C GLU A 5 -0.80 -3.22 -8.18
N LEU A 6 -0.41 -2.35 -7.24
CA LEU A 6 -1.14 -2.16 -5.99
C LEU A 6 -2.50 -1.51 -6.25
N LEU A 7 -2.51 -0.43 -7.02
CA LEU A 7 -3.73 0.31 -7.34
C LEU A 7 -4.78 -0.58 -8.01
N GLU A 8 -4.35 -1.45 -8.93
CA GLU A 8 -5.23 -2.39 -9.63
C GLU A 8 -5.95 -3.36 -8.69
N LYS A 9 -5.35 -3.70 -7.54
CA LYS A 9 -5.95 -4.59 -6.54
C LYS A 9 -6.89 -3.88 -5.57
N LEU A 10 -6.85 -2.54 -5.50
CA LEU A 10 -7.74 -1.76 -4.64
C LEU A 10 -9.11 -1.58 -5.29
N CYS A 11 -10.16 -1.55 -4.47
CA CYS A 11 -11.49 -1.21 -4.97
C CYS A 11 -11.52 0.25 -5.50
N PRO A 12 -12.40 0.57 -6.46
CA PRO A 12 -12.38 1.88 -7.13
C PRO A 12 -12.42 3.09 -6.19
N PRO A 13 -13.24 3.12 -5.12
CA PRO A 13 -13.26 4.27 -4.21
C PRO A 13 -11.91 4.53 -3.52
N VAL A 14 -11.26 3.46 -3.02
CA VAL A 14 -9.99 3.56 -2.30
C VAL A 14 -8.86 3.91 -3.26
N ARG A 15 -8.84 3.28 -4.44
CA ARG A 15 -7.87 3.57 -5.51
C ARG A 15 -7.91 5.05 -5.92
N ASN A 16 -9.11 5.56 -6.20
CA ASN A 16 -9.29 6.94 -6.67
C ASN A 16 -8.91 7.95 -5.60
N TRP A 17 -9.31 7.70 -4.34
CA TRP A 17 -8.90 8.53 -3.21
C TRP A 17 -7.38 8.54 -3.03
N PHE A 18 -6.72 7.40 -3.13
CA PHE A 18 -5.26 7.32 -2.96
C PHE A 18 -4.54 8.13 -4.04
N LYS A 19 -4.93 7.97 -5.31
CA LYS A 19 -4.38 8.73 -6.45
C LYS A 19 -4.57 10.24 -6.31
N ASP A 20 -5.67 10.68 -5.70
CA ASP A 20 -5.95 12.11 -5.44
C ASP A 20 -5.11 12.68 -4.29
N LYS A 21 -4.84 11.87 -3.26
CA LYS A 21 -4.18 12.35 -2.03
C LYS A 21 -2.67 12.19 -2.01
N PHE A 22 -2.15 11.17 -2.67
CA PHE A 22 -0.74 10.80 -2.55
C PHE A 22 -0.11 10.57 -3.92
N PRO A 23 1.14 11.01 -4.11
CA PRO A 23 1.86 10.78 -5.35
C PRO A 23 2.28 9.31 -5.52
N ASP A 24 2.53 8.60 -4.42
CA ASP A 24 2.94 7.19 -4.45
C ASP A 24 2.70 6.50 -3.09
N PHE A 25 2.71 5.17 -3.09
CA PHE A 25 2.90 4.38 -1.88
C PHE A 25 4.32 4.50 -1.36
N THR A 26 4.46 4.58 -0.05
CA THR A 26 5.75 4.48 0.63
C THR A 26 6.34 3.08 0.45
N HIS A 27 7.66 2.97 0.60
CA HIS A 27 8.33 1.67 0.56
C HIS A 27 7.75 0.66 1.57
N PRO A 28 7.50 1.02 2.85
CA PRO A 28 6.85 0.13 3.81
C PRO A 28 5.45 -0.31 3.38
N GLN A 29 4.64 0.57 2.79
CA GLN A 29 3.32 0.21 2.25
C GLN A 29 3.44 -0.80 1.09
N LYS A 30 4.42 -0.60 0.18
CA LYS A 30 4.69 -1.51 -0.95
C LYS A 30 5.14 -2.91 -0.50
N VAL A 31 5.69 -3.03 0.70
CA VAL A 31 6.04 -4.31 1.34
C VAL A 31 4.85 -4.90 2.10
N ALA A 32 4.14 -4.07 2.88
CA ALA A 32 3.13 -4.53 3.82
C ALA A 32 1.80 -4.91 3.17
N ILE A 33 1.29 -4.09 2.25
CA ILE A 33 -0.02 -4.30 1.62
C ILE A 33 -0.10 -5.67 0.93
N PRO A 34 0.89 -6.11 0.12
CA PRO A 34 0.85 -7.44 -0.49
C PRO A 34 0.77 -8.60 0.52
N SER A 35 1.49 -8.54 1.63
CA SER A 35 1.46 -9.57 2.68
C SER A 35 0.11 -9.60 3.40
N ILE A 36 -0.45 -8.43 3.72
CA ILE A 36 -1.78 -8.31 4.33
C ILE A 36 -2.86 -8.89 3.40
N MET A 37 -2.81 -8.59 2.09
CA MET A 37 -3.77 -9.11 1.12
C MET A 37 -3.70 -10.64 0.96
N LYS A 38 -2.54 -11.25 1.25
CA LYS A 38 -2.36 -12.71 1.27
C LYS A 38 -2.82 -13.36 2.58
N GLY A 39 -3.21 -12.57 3.58
CA GLY A 39 -3.57 -13.05 4.91
C GLY A 39 -2.38 -13.43 5.80
N GLU A 40 -1.18 -12.95 5.48
CA GLU A 40 0.04 -13.22 6.25
C GLU A 40 0.10 -12.37 7.52
N HIS A 41 0.71 -12.89 8.59
CA HIS A 41 1.09 -12.10 9.76
C HIS A 41 2.43 -11.40 9.50
N LEU A 42 2.48 -10.08 9.72
CA LEU A 42 3.66 -9.26 9.42
C LEU A 42 4.01 -8.37 10.62
N LEU A 43 5.28 -8.42 11.05
CA LEU A 43 5.90 -7.38 11.88
C LEU A 43 6.72 -6.45 10.96
N LEU A 44 6.30 -5.19 10.87
CA LEU A 44 6.96 -4.18 10.03
C LEU A 44 7.66 -3.13 10.91
N CYS A 45 8.99 -3.08 10.84
CA CYS A 45 9.78 -2.04 11.51
C CYS A 45 10.11 -0.92 10.53
N SER A 46 9.55 0.27 10.74
CA SER A 46 9.72 1.42 9.85
C SER A 46 9.75 2.74 10.66
N PRO A 47 10.41 3.81 10.17
CA PRO A 47 10.33 5.14 10.78
C PRO A 47 8.89 5.66 10.91
N THR A 48 8.67 6.66 11.77
CA THR A 48 7.37 7.33 11.88
C THR A 48 6.99 8.06 10.60
N ALA A 49 5.69 8.28 10.37
CA ALA A 49 5.13 8.94 9.17
C ALA A 49 5.47 8.23 7.84
N SER A 50 5.73 6.92 7.89
CA SER A 50 6.02 6.08 6.73
C SER A 50 4.81 5.29 6.22
N GLY A 51 3.63 5.52 6.79
CA GLY A 51 2.41 4.77 6.55
C GLY A 51 1.31 5.63 5.97
#